data_AF-A0A1X7Q0V8-F1
#
_entry.id   AF-A0A1X7Q0V8-F1
#
_cell.length_a   1.000
_cell.length_b   1.000
_cell.length_c   1.000
_cell.angle_alpha   90.00
_cell.angle_beta   90.00
_cell.angle_gamma   90.00
#
_symmetry.space_group_name_H-M   'P 1'
#
loop_
_entity.id
_entity.type
_entity.pdbx_description
1 polymer ?
#
loop_
_entity_poly.entity_id
_entity_poly.type
_entity_poly.pdbx_seq_one_letter_code
_entity_poly.pdbx_strand_id
1 'polypeptide(L)'
;MSDSNTFDAATARMFNRRPGGSRHFAYEDATGAVCLWCHSKLARGGVAISASAVDWLATAQGERFIRLTNPKGDLDIVLPLDQVPLGPVREGDFGTYYIVDPKDLRGPDFGTVGEDAPF
;
A
#
# COMPACT_ATOMS: atom_id res chain seq x y z
N MET A 1 -2.71 -26.12 3.08
CA MET A 1 -3.27 -24.90 3.69
C MET A 1 -2.06 -24.01 3.89
N SER A 2 -1.84 -23.06 3.00
CA SER A 2 -0.72 -22.14 3.13
C SER A 2 -1.10 -21.17 4.24
N ASP A 3 -0.44 -21.28 5.39
CA ASP A 3 -0.50 -20.22 6.40
C ASP A 3 -0.13 -18.93 5.68
N SER A 4 -1.10 -18.03 5.50
CA SER A 4 -0.82 -16.69 4.99
C SER A 4 -0.01 -16.00 6.08
N ASN A 5 1.32 -16.11 5.99
CA ASN A 5 2.20 -15.34 6.84
C ASN A 5 1.79 -13.87 6.71
N THR A 6 1.49 -13.27 7.85
CA THR A 6 1.13 -11.87 7.97
C THR A 6 2.37 -11.13 8.43
N PHE A 7 2.55 -9.90 7.94
CA PHE A 7 3.69 -9.07 8.35
C PHE A 7 3.61 -8.74 9.85
N ASP A 8 4.68 -9.03 10.60
CA ASP A 8 4.74 -8.76 12.04
C ASP A 8 5.19 -7.32 12.31
N ALA A 9 4.20 -6.42 12.43
CA ALA A 9 4.44 -5.02 12.71
C ALA A 9 5.06 -4.74 14.10
N ALA A 10 4.98 -5.68 15.06
CA ALA A 10 5.50 -5.47 16.42
C ALA A 10 7.03 -5.61 16.46
N THR A 11 7.58 -6.49 15.62
CA THR A 11 9.05 -6.69 15.51
C THR A 11 9.68 -5.88 14.39
N ALA A 12 8.86 -5.33 13.48
CA ALA A 12 9.28 -4.55 12.34
C ALA A 12 10.19 -3.36 12.68
N ARG A 13 11.30 -3.24 11.92
CA ARG A 13 12.22 -2.10 12.00
C ARG A 13 12.42 -1.46 10.63
N MET A 14 12.42 -0.13 10.60
CA MET A 14 12.72 0.61 9.38
C MET A 14 14.18 0.39 9.00
N PHE A 15 14.44 -0.06 7.78
CA PHE A 15 15.81 -0.29 7.28
C PHE A 15 16.12 0.49 5.99
N ASN A 16 15.10 0.94 5.25
CA ASN A 16 15.29 1.77 4.05
C ASN A 16 14.34 2.97 4.03
N ARG A 17 14.89 4.18 3.89
CA ARG A 17 14.13 5.44 3.87
C ARG A 17 13.77 5.97 2.48
N ARG A 18 14.32 5.35 1.43
CA ARG A 18 14.06 5.70 0.02
C ARG A 18 14.09 4.45 -0.87
N PRO A 19 13.20 3.48 -0.66
CA PRO A 19 13.09 2.29 -1.52
C PRO A 19 12.81 2.72 -2.95
N GLY A 20 13.63 2.25 -3.89
CA GLY A 20 13.58 2.66 -5.30
C GLY A 20 13.73 4.17 -5.53
N GLY A 21 14.40 4.90 -4.63
CA GLY A 21 14.54 6.36 -4.69
C GLY A 21 13.26 7.14 -4.35
N SER A 22 12.18 6.45 -3.95
CA SER A 22 10.89 7.06 -3.62
C SER A 22 10.88 7.75 -2.25
N ARG A 23 9.75 8.37 -1.91
CA ARG A 23 9.49 8.98 -0.59
C ARG A 23 8.84 8.02 0.42
N HIS A 24 8.75 6.74 0.07
CA HIS A 24 8.18 5.71 0.95
C HIS A 24 9.21 5.21 1.95
N PHE A 25 8.77 4.39 2.90
CA PHE A 25 9.65 3.75 3.88
C PHE A 25 9.51 2.24 3.78
N ALA A 26 10.60 1.50 3.96
CA ALA A 26 10.55 0.05 4.06
C ALA A 26 10.95 -0.41 5.46
N TYR A 27 10.21 -1.40 5.94
CA TYR A 27 10.40 -2.06 7.22
C TYR A 27 10.65 -3.54 6.99
N GLU A 28 11.44 -4.16 7.85
CA GLU A 28 11.71 -5.58 7.88
C GLU A 28 11.34 -6.12 9.25
N ASP A 29 10.57 -7.21 9.31
CA ASP A 29 10.23 -7.89 10.56
C ASP A 29 11.28 -8.94 10.96
N ALA A 30 11.11 -9.58 12.12
CA ALA A 30 12.07 -10.55 12.62
C ALA A 30 12.21 -11.82 11.74
N THR A 31 11.26 -12.07 10.83
CA THR A 31 11.30 -13.21 9.90
C THR A 31 12.02 -12.88 8.59
N GLY A 32 12.36 -11.61 8.37
CA GLY A 32 12.92 -11.12 7.10
C GLY A 32 11.85 -10.76 6.07
N ALA A 33 10.58 -10.65 6.46
CA ALA A 33 9.55 -10.13 5.57
C ALA A 33 9.67 -8.61 5.46
N VAL A 34 9.47 -8.08 4.24
CA VAL A 34 9.64 -6.67 3.92
C VAL A 34 8.28 -6.03 3.67
N CYS A 35 7.99 -4.94 4.38
CA CYS A 35 6.81 -4.11 4.19
C CYS A 35 7.18 -2.73 3.66
N LEU A 36 6.63 -2.37 2.50
CA LEU A 36 6.68 -1.02 1.97
C LEU A 36 5.51 -0.20 2.53
N TRP A 37 5.82 0.80 3.34
CA TRP A 37 4.84 1.71 3.89
C TRP A 37 4.58 2.89 2.95
N CYS A 38 3.38 2.89 2.37
CA CYS A 38 2.89 3.90 1.44
C CYS A 38 1.85 4.79 2.15
N HIS A 39 2.31 5.95 2.63
CA HIS A 39 1.45 6.93 3.29
C HIS A 39 1.10 8.06 2.31
N SER A 40 -0.19 8.33 2.16
CA SER A 40 -0.68 9.37 1.26
C SER A 40 -1.70 10.31 1.90
N LYS A 41 -1.96 11.43 1.23
CA LYS A 41 -2.97 12.44 1.59
C LYS A 41 -3.83 12.84 0.39
N LEU A 42 -3.91 11.97 -0.63
CA LEU A 42 -4.75 12.22 -1.80
C LEU A 42 -6.19 12.52 -1.38
N ALA A 43 -6.84 13.41 -2.12
CA ALA A 43 -8.27 13.65 -1.98
C ALA A 43 -9.03 12.35 -2.28
N ARG A 44 -10.16 12.11 -1.58
CA ARG A 44 -10.99 10.88 -1.67
C ARG A 44 -10.41 9.62 -1.04
N GLY A 45 -9.28 9.70 -0.32
CA GLY A 45 -8.82 8.60 0.53
C GLY A 45 -7.92 7.55 -0.13
N GLY A 46 -7.60 7.68 -1.43
CA GLY A 46 -6.68 6.78 -2.12
C GLY A 46 -5.20 6.93 -1.73
N VAL A 47 -4.38 5.95 -2.08
CA VAL A 47 -2.94 5.95 -1.79
C VAL A 47 -2.14 5.92 -3.09
N ALA A 48 -1.28 6.93 -3.27
CA ALA A 48 -0.28 6.94 -4.33
C ALA A 48 0.92 6.08 -3.93
N ILE A 49 1.28 5.11 -4.77
CA ILE A 49 2.41 4.20 -4.58
C ILE A 49 3.39 4.44 -5.72
N SER A 50 4.68 4.66 -5.40
CA SER A 50 5.70 4.94 -6.43
C SER A 50 5.99 3.66 -7.21
N ALA A 51 5.97 3.70 -8.54
CA ALA A 51 6.24 2.51 -9.35
C ALA A 51 7.65 1.97 -9.07
N SER A 52 8.64 2.85 -8.98
CA SER A 52 10.02 2.47 -8.63
C SER A 52 10.16 1.81 -7.25
N ALA A 53 9.27 2.12 -6.30
CA ALA A 53 9.29 1.51 -4.98
C ALA A 53 8.67 0.10 -5.02
N VAL A 54 7.66 -0.11 -5.86
CA VAL A 54 7.09 -1.42 -6.14
C VAL A 54 8.12 -2.30 -6.83
N ASP A 55 8.82 -1.78 -7.85
CA ASP A 55 9.88 -2.51 -8.55
C ASP A 55 11.01 -2.90 -7.59
N TRP A 56 11.42 -1.99 -6.73
CA TRP A 56 12.39 -2.28 -5.67
C TRP A 56 11.88 -3.38 -4.72
N LEU A 57 10.62 -3.29 -4.26
CA LEU A 57 10.04 -4.28 -3.35
C LEU A 57 9.94 -5.66 -4.02
N ALA A 58 9.67 -5.71 -5.32
CA ALA A 58 9.60 -6.96 -6.08
C ALA A 58 10.94 -7.72 -6.05
N THR A 59 12.07 -7.01 -5.92
CA THR A 59 13.43 -7.58 -5.78
C THR A 59 13.84 -7.91 -4.35
N ALA A 60 13.04 -7.54 -3.34
CA ALA A 60 13.36 -7.83 -1.95
C ALA A 60 13.34 -9.34 -1.68
N GLN A 61 14.22 -9.78 -0.78
CA GLN A 61 14.22 -11.15 -0.28
C GLN A 61 13.10 -11.32 0.77
N GLY A 62 12.57 -12.53 0.88
CA GLY A 62 11.48 -12.83 1.81
C GLY A 62 10.09 -12.47 1.26
N GLU A 63 9.12 -12.48 2.15
CA GLU A 63 7.74 -12.11 1.83
C GLU A 63 7.60 -10.60 1.71
N ARG A 64 6.71 -10.16 0.81
CA ARG A 64 6.63 -8.76 0.37
C ARG A 64 5.24 -8.24 0.63
N PHE A 65 5.17 -7.17 1.41
CA PHE A 65 3.93 -6.56 1.83
C PHE A 65 3.92 -5.06 1.48
N ILE A 66 2.73 -4.51 1.30
CA ILE A 66 2.50 -3.08 1.21
C ILE A 66 1.52 -2.68 2.30
N ARG A 67 1.89 -1.68 3.10
CA ARG A 67 0.97 -0.98 4.00
C ARG A 67 0.47 0.27 3.32
N LEU A 68 -0.84 0.38 3.14
CA LEU A 68 -1.51 1.54 2.58
C LEU A 68 -2.13 2.36 3.71
N THR A 69 -1.66 3.59 3.90
CA THR A 69 -2.30 4.52 4.85
C THR A 69 -2.75 5.81 4.18
N ASN A 70 -4.01 6.18 4.42
CA ASN A 70 -4.52 7.53 4.15
C ASN A 70 -5.57 7.92 5.20
N PRO A 71 -5.28 8.90 6.06
CA PRO A 71 -6.21 9.33 7.11
C PRO A 71 -7.49 10.00 6.57
N LYS A 72 -7.50 10.50 5.33
CA LYS A 72 -8.70 11.10 4.72
C LYS A 72 -9.74 10.06 4.30
N GLY A 73 -9.32 8.81 4.10
CA GLY A 73 -10.20 7.70 3.71
C GLY A 73 -10.36 6.65 4.80
N ASP A 74 -9.87 6.93 6.02
CA ASP A 74 -9.75 5.96 7.11
C ASP A 74 -9.12 4.63 6.65
N LEU A 75 -8.10 4.74 5.80
CA LEU A 75 -7.40 3.59 5.24
C LEU A 75 -6.13 3.33 6.05
N ASP A 76 -6.03 2.17 6.65
CA ASP A 76 -4.81 1.60 7.22
C ASP A 76 -4.86 0.07 7.09
N ILE A 77 -4.23 -0.46 6.03
CA ILE A 77 -4.27 -1.89 5.72
C ILE A 77 -2.91 -2.36 5.26
N VAL A 78 -2.56 -3.61 5.61
CA VAL A 78 -1.37 -4.31 5.11
C VAL A 78 -1.82 -5.46 4.23
N LEU A 79 -1.25 -5.54 3.03
CA LEU A 79 -1.56 -6.58 2.04
C LEU A 79 -0.27 -7.19 1.49
N PRO A 80 -0.25 -8.49 1.17
CA PRO A 80 0.76 -9.07 0.30
C PRO A 80 0.85 -8.31 -1.03
N LEU A 81 2.06 -8.14 -1.56
CA LEU A 81 2.30 -7.36 -2.79
C LEU A 81 1.45 -7.86 -3.97
N ASP A 82 1.28 -9.17 -4.11
CA ASP A 82 0.50 -9.82 -5.17
C ASP A 82 -1.02 -9.64 -5.02
N GLN A 83 -1.49 -9.18 -3.86
CA GLN A 83 -2.90 -8.90 -3.59
C GLN A 83 -3.25 -7.41 -3.67
N VAL A 84 -2.27 -6.54 -3.88
CA VAL A 84 -2.52 -5.11 -4.04
C VAL A 84 -3.11 -4.86 -5.44
N PRO A 85 -4.28 -4.20 -5.56
CA PRO A 85 -4.91 -3.92 -6.86
C PRO A 85 -4.18 -2.75 -7.55
N LEU A 86 -2.97 -3.02 -8.03
CA LEU A 86 -2.18 -2.06 -8.80
C LEU A 86 -2.85 -1.84 -10.15
N GLY A 87 -3.56 -0.73 -10.28
CA GLY A 87 -4.15 -0.27 -11.54
C GLY A 87 -3.10 0.22 -12.55
N PRO A 88 -3.51 0.98 -13.59
CA PRO A 88 -2.56 1.55 -14.54
C PRO A 88 -1.63 2.55 -13.87
N VAL A 89 -0.37 2.55 -14.29
CA VAL A 89 0.63 3.56 -13.91
C VAL A 89 0.19 4.92 -14.44
N ARG A 90 0.35 5.96 -13.61
CA ARG A 90 0.10 7.36 -13.94
C ARG A 90 1.38 8.15 -13.81
N GLU A 91 1.52 9.19 -14.61
CA GLU A 91 2.62 10.16 -14.50
C GLU A 91 2.22 11.33 -13.60
N GLY A 92 3.21 11.93 -12.95
CA GLY A 92 3.08 13.19 -12.25
C GLY A 92 4.43 13.76 -11.86
N ASP A 93 4.38 14.88 -11.15
CA ASP A 93 5.55 15.75 -10.92
C ASP A 93 6.74 15.07 -10.20
N PHE A 94 6.49 13.94 -9.54
CA PHE A 94 7.50 13.19 -8.77
C PHE A 94 7.79 11.80 -9.33
N GLY A 95 7.42 11.55 -10.59
CA GLY A 95 7.62 10.28 -11.29
C GLY A 95 6.32 9.51 -11.52
N THR A 96 6.46 8.22 -11.77
CA THR A 96 5.34 7.32 -12.07
C THR A 96 4.78 6.68 -10.80
N TYR A 97 3.45 6.59 -10.71
CA TYR A 97 2.76 6.05 -9.55
C TYR A 97 1.53 5.22 -9.91
N TYR A 98 1.24 4.24 -9.07
CA TYR A 98 -0.07 3.59 -8.97
C TYR A 98 -0.96 4.39 -8.03
N ILE A 99 -2.27 4.37 -8.25
CA ILE A 99 -3.25 4.80 -7.25
C ILE A 99 -4.07 3.58 -6.85
N VAL A 100 -4.13 3.32 -5.56
CA VAL A 100 -5.07 2.36 -4.98
C VAL A 100 -6.16 3.15 -4.24
N ASP A 101 -7.39 3.07 -4.69
CA ASP A 101 -8.52 3.67 -3.97
C ASP A 101 -9.12 2.68 -2.95
N PRO A 102 -9.71 3.14 -1.83
CA PRO A 102 -10.34 2.25 -0.86
C PRO A 102 -11.45 1.36 -1.46
N LYS A 103 -12.10 1.84 -2.53
CA LYS A 103 -13.11 1.08 -3.29
C LYS A 103 -12.51 -0.10 -4.06
N ASP A 104 -11.23 -0.06 -4.43
CA ASP A 104 -10.59 -1.14 -5.19
C ASP A 104 -10.20 -2.31 -4.26
N LEU A 105 -10.13 -2.03 -2.96
CA LEU A 105 -9.84 -2.99 -1.89
C LEU A 105 -11.09 -3.71 -1.37
N ARG A 106 -12.26 -3.12 -1.61
CA ARG A 106 -13.57 -3.67 -1.24
C ARG A 106 -14.16 -4.25 -2.52
N GLY A 107 -14.38 -5.56 -2.58
CA GLY A 107 -14.97 -6.21 -3.77
C GLY A 107 -16.32 -5.59 -4.19
N PRO A 108 -16.91 -6.04 -5.32
CA PRO A 108 -18.10 -5.41 -5.91
C PRO A 108 -19.35 -5.36 -5.01
N ASP A 109 -19.37 -6.06 -3.87
CA ASP A 109 -20.53 -6.19 -2.99
C ASP A 109 -20.46 -5.35 -1.70
N PHE A 110 -20.18 -4.05 -1.82
CA PHE A 110 -20.75 -3.10 -0.87
C PHE A 110 -21.76 -2.25 -1.60
N GLY A 111 -23.03 -2.63 -1.42
CA GLY A 111 -24.20 -1.93 -1.92
C GLY A 111 -24.11 -0.44 -1.65
N THR A 112 -24.71 0.31 -2.58
CA THR A 112 -24.96 1.75 -2.51
C THR A 112 -24.99 2.24 -1.07
N VAL A 113 -23.94 2.96 -0.65
CA VAL A 113 -24.11 3.96 0.40
C VAL A 113 -25.21 4.85 -0.13
N GLY A 114 -26.40 4.75 0.47
CA GLY A 114 -27.58 5.46 0.04
C GLY A 114 -27.21 6.92 -0.21
N GLU A 115 -27.56 7.40 -1.39
CA GLU A 115 -27.88 8.81 -1.56
C GLU A 115 -28.97 9.12 -0.53
N ASP A 116 -28.57 9.62 0.64
CA ASP A 116 -29.41 10.38 1.56
C ASP A 116 -28.54 10.91 2.71
N ALA A 117 -27.99 12.10 2.52
CA ALA A 117 -28.39 13.28 3.30
C ALA A 117 -27.36 14.43 3.15
N PRO A 118 -27.83 15.68 2.98
CA PRO A 118 -26.98 16.84 2.76
C PRO A 118 -26.50 17.42 4.09
N PHE A 119 -25.21 17.69 4.26
CA PHE A 119 -24.65 18.84 5.02
C PHE A 119 -23.25 19.16 4.51
#